data_AF-A0A9D8MZS4-F1
#
_entry.id   AF-A0A9D8MZS4-F1
#
_cell.length_a   1.000
_cell.length_b   1.000
_cell.length_c   1.000
_cell.angle_alpha   90.00
_cell.angle_beta   90.00
_cell.angle_gamma   90.00
#
_symmetry.space_group_name_H-M   'P 1'
#
loop_
_entity.id
_entity.type
_entity.pdbx_description
1 polymer ?
#
loop_
_entity_poly.entity_id
_entity_poly.type
_entity_poly.pdbx_seq_one_letter_code
_entity_poly.pdbx_strand_id
1 'polypeptide(L)'
;ALHNAWGFYGAALIVGLGNGHMFPAFQTMFINLAPSSQRGTANSTLFTAWETGVGLGIIIGGMAAEYFSYGAAFWTAWVSNAFGVVLFFAYTRQHFLRNKLR
;
A
#
# COMPACT_ATOMS: atom_id res chain seq x y z
N ALA A 1 -0.07 15.99 -18.42
CA ALA A 1 -1.03 15.26 -17.58
C ALA A 1 -2.35 15.21 -18.32
N LEU A 2 -2.97 14.05 -18.49
CA LEU A 2 -4.25 13.92 -19.20
C LEU A 2 -5.35 14.63 -18.38
N HIS A 3 -5.63 15.91 -18.68
CA HIS A 3 -6.76 16.67 -18.13
C HIS A 3 -8.06 16.19 -18.78
N ASN A 4 -8.43 14.93 -18.53
CA ASN A 4 -9.61 14.34 -19.15
C ASN A 4 -10.40 13.58 -18.07
N ALA A 5 -11.66 13.94 -17.88
CA ALA A 5 -12.51 13.41 -16.80
C ALA A 5 -12.56 11.88 -16.83
N TRP A 6 -12.56 11.28 -18.02
CA TRP A 6 -12.50 9.84 -18.24
C TRP A 6 -11.24 9.20 -17.67
N GLY A 7 -10.08 9.86 -17.79
CA GLY A 7 -8.83 9.37 -17.22
C GLY A 7 -8.84 9.41 -15.69
N PHE A 8 -9.47 10.43 -15.10
CA PHE A 8 -9.63 10.55 -13.66
C PHE A 8 -10.56 9.47 -13.08
N TYR A 9 -11.74 9.27 -13.68
CA TYR A 9 -12.66 8.20 -13.25
C TYR A 9 -12.09 6.81 -13.51
N GLY A 10 -11.40 6.60 -14.63
CA GLY A 10 -10.70 5.35 -14.92
C GLY A 10 -9.62 5.04 -13.89
N ALA A 11 -8.80 6.03 -13.51
CA ALA A 11 -7.80 5.86 -12.46
C ALA A 11 -8.43 5.52 -11.10
N ALA A 12 -9.53 6.20 -10.73
CA ALA A 12 -10.25 5.92 -9.49
C ALA A 12 -10.78 4.47 -9.44
N LEU A 13 -11.31 3.95 -10.55
CA LEU A 13 -11.74 2.56 -10.66
C LEU A 13 -10.57 1.58 -10.49
N ILE A 14 -9.44 1.82 -11.15
CA ILE A 14 -8.25 0.96 -11.07
C ILE A 14 -7.70 0.94 -9.65
N VAL A 15 -7.58 2.11 -9.01
CA VAL A 15 -7.10 2.23 -7.62
C VAL A 15 -8.08 1.54 -6.66
N GLY A 16 -9.39 1.73 -6.84
CA GLY A 16 -10.42 1.09 -6.03
C GLY A 16 -10.37 -0.43 -6.11
N LEU A 17 -10.32 -0.98 -7.32
CA LEU A 17 -10.20 -2.43 -7.54
C LEU A 17 -8.88 -2.99 -6.99
N GLY A 18 -7.77 -2.27 -7.22
CA GLY A 18 -6.46 -2.65 -6.70
C GLY A 18 -6.43 -2.72 -5.19
N ASN A 19 -6.90 -1.66 -4.50
CA ASN A 19 -6.91 -1.62 -3.04
C ASN A 19 -7.88 -2.65 -2.45
N GLY A 20 -9.08 -2.80 -3.05
CA GLY A 20 -10.07 -3.79 -2.63
C GLY A 20 -9.60 -5.24 -2.74
N HIS A 21 -8.74 -5.55 -3.71
CA HIS A 21 -8.12 -6.88 -3.82
C HIS A 21 -6.94 -7.06 -2.86
N MET A 22 -6.12 -6.01 -2.72
CA MET A 22 -4.86 -6.05 -1.98
C MET A 22 -5.06 -6.13 -0.47
N PHE A 23 -6.03 -5.41 0.08
CA PHE A 23 -6.30 -5.37 1.52
C PHE A 23 -6.64 -6.74 2.14
N PRO A 24 -7.65 -7.51 1.63
CA PRO A 24 -7.95 -8.85 2.17
C PRO A 24 -6.83 -9.86 1.91
N ALA A 25 -6.09 -9.74 0.80
CA ALA A 25 -4.95 -10.59 0.50
C ALA A 25 -3.83 -10.42 1.54
N PHE A 26 -3.46 -9.17 1.87
CA PHE A 26 -2.46 -8.90 2.91
C PHE A 26 -2.92 -9.33 4.30
N GLN A 27 -4.18 -9.08 4.66
CA GLN A 27 -4.72 -9.54 5.94
C GLN A 27 -4.61 -11.07 6.07
N THR A 28 -4.91 -11.80 4.98
CA THR A 28 -4.76 -13.25 4.92
C THR A 28 -3.29 -13.69 5.05
N MET A 29 -2.36 -13.00 4.38
CA MET A 29 -0.93 -13.30 4.49
C MET A 29 -0.42 -13.14 5.94
N PHE A 30 -0.81 -12.07 6.63
CA PHE A 30 -0.39 -11.83 8.02
C PHE A 30 -0.97 -12.87 8.99
N ILE A 31 -2.25 -13.23 8.85
CA ILE A 31 -2.89 -14.23 9.70
C ILE A 31 -2.27 -15.62 9.50
N ASN A 32 -1.89 -15.97 8.27
CA ASN A 32 -1.23 -17.26 7.96
C ASN A 32 0.23 -17.32 8.44
N LEU A 33 0.84 -16.18 8.78
CA LEU A 33 2.17 -16.10 9.36
C LEU A 33 2.14 -16.14 10.90
N ALA A 34 1.01 -15.79 11.52
CA ALA A 34 0.87 -15.69 12.96
C ALA A 34 0.34 -17.01 13.60
N PRO A 35 0.91 -17.44 14.74
CA PRO A 35 0.34 -18.51 15.56
C PRO A 35 -1.10 -18.17 15.99
N SER A 36 -1.93 -19.20 16.22
CA SER A 36 -3.36 -19.02 16.54
C SER A 36 -3.65 -18.10 17.72
N SER A 37 -2.75 -18.02 18.70
CA SER A 37 -2.87 -17.15 19.88
C SER A 37 -2.50 -15.68 19.63
N GLN A 38 -1.81 -15.35 18.53
CA GLN A 38 -1.27 -14.01 18.26
C GLN A 38 -1.90 -13.32 17.05
N ARG A 39 -2.97 -13.88 16.48
CA ARG A 39 -3.66 -13.31 15.30
C ARG A 39 -4.21 -11.91 15.55
N GLY A 40 -4.68 -11.63 16.77
CA GLY A 40 -5.13 -10.30 17.18
C GLY A 40 -3.99 -9.29 17.09
N THR A 41 -2.83 -9.62 17.67
CA THR A 41 -1.62 -8.79 17.61
C THR A 41 -1.13 -8.58 16.18
N ALA A 42 -1.12 -9.63 15.35
CA ALA A 42 -0.70 -9.54 13.95
C ALA A 42 -1.59 -8.59 13.13
N ASN A 43 -2.91 -8.64 13.32
CA ASN A 43 -3.82 -7.69 12.68
C ASN A 43 -3.60 -6.26 13.17
N SER A 44 -3.40 -6.07 14.48
CA SER A 44 -3.08 -4.74 15.03
C SER A 44 -1.80 -4.18 14.44
N THR A 45 -0.74 -4.99 14.27
CA THR A 45 0.50 -4.56 13.62
C THR A 45 0.27 -4.15 12.16
N LEU A 46 -0.56 -4.88 11.41
CA LEU A 46 -0.93 -4.51 10.05
C LEU A 46 -1.66 -3.16 10.01
N PHE A 47 -2.63 -2.95 10.89
CA PHE A 47 -3.36 -1.67 10.98
C PHE A 47 -2.46 -0.52 11.41
N THR A 48 -1.59 -0.71 12.41
CA THR A 48 -0.62 0.29 12.81
C THR A 48 0.32 0.68 11.66
N ALA A 49 0.80 -0.31 10.90
CA ALA A 49 1.64 -0.06 9.73
C ALA A 49 0.88 0.71 8.64
N TRP A 50 -0.39 0.35 8.41
CA TRP A 50 -1.28 1.06 7.47
C TRP A 50 -1.46 2.53 7.85
N GLU A 51 -1.88 2.81 9.09
CA GLU A 51 -2.10 4.18 9.58
C GLU A 51 -0.80 5.00 9.57
N THR A 52 0.33 4.38 9.92
CA THR A 52 1.65 5.03 9.83
C THR A 52 1.99 5.39 8.39
N GLY A 53 1.73 4.49 7.44
CA GLY A 53 1.93 4.72 6.02
C GLY A 53 1.06 5.86 5.48
N VAL A 54 -0.23 5.89 5.86
CA VAL A 54 -1.15 6.97 5.50
C VAL A 54 -0.66 8.30 6.07
N GLY A 55 -0.30 8.35 7.35
CA GLY A 55 0.19 9.57 8.01
C GLY A 55 1.45 10.14 7.33
N LEU A 56 2.44 9.29 7.07
CA LEU A 56 3.66 9.69 6.34
C LEU A 56 3.35 10.14 4.91
N GLY A 57 2.45 9.45 4.23
CA GLY A 57 2.02 9.79 2.87
C GLY A 57 1.37 11.16 2.78
N ILE A 58 0.51 11.52 3.74
CA ILE A 58 -0.14 12.84 3.79
C ILE A 58 0.92 13.95 4.00
N ILE A 59 1.88 13.76 4.89
CA ILE A 59 2.91 14.76 5.18
C ILE A 59 3.80 14.97 3.95
N ILE A 60 4.35 13.88 3.39
CA ILE A 60 5.25 13.95 2.24
C ILE A 60 4.51 14.47 1.00
N GLY A 61 3.30 13.97 0.75
CA GLY A 61 2.46 14.39 -0.37
C GLY A 61 2.02 15.85 -0.26
N GLY A 62 1.64 16.30 0.94
CA GLY A 62 1.27 17.68 1.22
C GLY A 62 2.42 18.65 0.99
N MET A 63 3.60 18.35 1.55
CA MET A 63 4.81 19.15 1.31
C MET A 63 5.19 19.18 -0.18
N ALA A 64 5.12 18.03 -0.88
CA ALA A 64 5.41 17.98 -2.32
C ALA A 64 4.42 18.82 -3.15
N ALA A 65 3.14 18.84 -2.75
CA ALA A 65 2.12 19.64 -3.40
C ALA A 65 2.33 21.16 -3.16
N GLU A 66 2.75 21.54 -1.96
CA GLU A 66 2.97 22.94 -1.56
C GLU A 66 4.24 23.55 -2.18
N TYR A 67 5.38 22.83 -2.14
CA TYR A 67 6.66 23.39 -2.58
C TYR A 67 6.97 23.22 -4.06
N PHE A 68 6.42 22.19 -4.73
CA PHE A 68 6.77 21.90 -6.13
C PHE A 68 5.57 22.06 -7.05
N SER A 69 4.53 21.24 -6.87
CA SER A 69 3.26 21.24 -7.63
C SER A 69 2.47 19.98 -7.27
N TYR A 70 1.15 20.00 -7.48
CA TYR A 70 0.32 18.78 -7.47
C TYR A 70 0.87 17.67 -8.37
N GLY A 71 1.49 18.00 -9.50
CA GLY A 71 2.12 17.00 -10.38
C GLY A 71 3.25 16.25 -9.70
N ALA A 72 4.06 16.94 -8.89
CA ALA A 72 5.15 16.33 -8.13
C ALA A 72 4.62 15.39 -7.04
N ALA A 73 3.51 15.76 -6.38
CA ALA A 73 2.85 14.90 -5.39
C ALA A 73 2.32 13.58 -6.00
N PHE A 74 1.80 13.62 -7.23
CA PHE A 74 1.42 12.38 -7.93
C PHE A 74 2.62 11.52 -8.30
N TRP A 75 3.74 12.13 -8.70
CA TRP A 75 4.97 11.39 -9.00
C TRP A 75 5.59 10.76 -7.75
N THR A 76 5.60 11.45 -6.61
CA THR A 76 6.09 10.87 -5.34
C THR A 76 5.22 9.69 -4.89
N ALA A 77 3.90 9.78 -5.03
CA ALA A 77 2.99 8.67 -4.78
C ALA A 77 3.27 7.47 -5.71
N TRP A 78 3.51 7.72 -7.00
CA TRP A 78 3.85 6.67 -7.96
C TRP A 78 5.17 5.97 -7.62
N VAL A 79 6.23 6.74 -7.30
CA VAL A 79 7.54 6.19 -6.90
C VAL A 79 7.42 5.35 -5.63
N SER A 80 6.67 5.84 -4.63
CA SER A 80 6.41 5.11 -3.39
C SER A 80 5.70 3.78 -3.65
N ASN A 81 4.66 3.79 -4.49
CA ASN A 81 3.94 2.58 -4.88
C ASN A 81 4.84 1.59 -5.65
N ALA A 82 5.61 2.08 -6.63
CA ALA A 82 6.54 1.27 -7.41
C ALA A 82 7.59 0.61 -6.51
N PHE A 83 8.17 1.36 -5.57
CA PHE A 83 9.11 0.83 -4.59
C PHE A 83 8.47 -0.27 -3.72
N GLY A 84 7.24 -0.06 -3.25
CA GLY A 84 6.48 -1.08 -2.50
C GLY A 84 6.25 -2.36 -3.30
N VAL A 85 5.92 -2.25 -4.58
CA VAL A 85 5.76 -3.41 -5.49
C VAL A 85 7.08 -4.15 -5.66
N VAL A 86 8.18 -3.44 -5.89
CA VAL A 86 9.52 -4.07 -6.02
C VAL A 86 9.87 -4.82 -4.74
N LEU A 87 9.71 -4.20 -3.57
CA LEU A 87 9.98 -4.87 -2.28
C LEU A 87 9.08 -6.09 -2.06
N PHE A 88 7.81 -6.01 -2.48
CA PHE A 88 6.89 -7.13 -2.34
C PHE A 88 7.37 -8.34 -3.15
N PHE A 89 7.72 -8.16 -4.42
CA PHE A 89 8.18 -9.25 -5.28
C PHE A 89 9.58 -9.75 -4.92
N ALA A 90 10.49 -8.85 -4.54
CA ALA A 90 11.87 -9.20 -4.20
C ALA A 90 11.96 -9.94 -2.85
N TYR A 91 11.29 -9.42 -1.82
CA TYR A 91 11.50 -9.89 -0.44
C TYR A 91 10.23 -10.46 0.20
N THR A 92 9.13 -9.71 0.23
CA THR A 92 7.92 -10.09 1.00
C THR A 92 7.33 -11.41 0.53
N ARG A 93 7.26 -11.63 -0.79
CA ARG A 93 6.76 -12.88 -1.36
C ARG A 93 7.63 -14.07 -0.98
N GLN A 94 8.95 -13.93 -1.08
CA GLN A 94 9.88 -15.00 -0.71
C GLN A 94 9.85 -15.31 0.78
N HIS A 95 9.79 -14.25 1.61
CA HIS A 95 9.68 -14.39 3.06
C HIS A 95 8.37 -15.10 3.46
N PHE A 96 7.24 -14.69 2.88
CA PHE A 96 5.96 -15.34 3.12
C PHE A 96 6.00 -16.81 2.76
N LEU A 97 6.48 -17.17 1.55
CA LEU A 97 6.53 -18.57 1.10
C LEU A 97 7.43 -19.45 1.99
N ARG A 98 8.49 -18.90 2.59
CA ARG A 98 9.40 -19.65 3.47
C ARG A 98 8.86 -19.82 4.89
N ASN A 99 8.08 -18.86 5.40
CA ASN A 99 7.68 -18.80 6.81
C ASN A 99 6.18 -19.01 7.05
N LYS A 100 5.40 -19.27 5.99
CA LYS A 100 3.96 -19.52 6.10
C LYS A 100 3.72 -20.74 6.99
N LEU A 101 2.94 -20.55 8.06
CA LEU A 101 2.59 -21.65 8.96
C LEU A 101 1.46 -22.53 8.39
N ARG A 102 0.66 -22.00 7.44
CA ARG A 102 -0.39 -22.69 6.67
C ARG A 102 -0.62 -22.05 5.32
#